data_AF-A0AAE7T1M3-F1
#
_entry.id   AF-A0AAE7T1M3-F1
#
_cell.length_a   1.000
_cell.length_b   1.000
_cell.length_c   1.000
_cell.angle_alpha   90.00
_cell.angle_beta   90.00
_cell.angle_gamma   90.00
#
_symmetry.space_group_name_H-M   'P 1'
#
loop_
_entity.id
_entity.type
_entity.pdbx_description
1 polymer ?
#
loop_
_entity_poly.entity_id
_entity_poly.type
_entity_poly.pdbx_seq_one_letter_code
_entity_poly.pdbx_strand_id
1 'polypeptide(L)'
;MNIDELQLNIGEELATAFLNEYKKMEDFERLLARDLTFHDLKTTVVLNIYEKVENMFLIKKITKLEKMDKSMLISHIFQLLQDINSHEKSWYSNFREEENEMKLDLATNSYYGMVPSEKINLLEAIEKVVENGISNHDFI
;
A
#
# COMPACT_ATOMS: atom_id res chain seq x y z
N MET A 1 -16.49 -9.96 -16.25
CA MET A 1 -15.27 -9.81 -15.47
C MET A 1 -15.09 -8.33 -15.24
N ASN A 2 -15.23 -7.89 -13.98
CA ASN A 2 -15.13 -6.48 -13.60
C ASN A 2 -13.67 -6.01 -13.71
N ILE A 3 -13.42 -4.76 -14.10
CA ILE A 3 -12.06 -4.18 -14.16
C ILE A 3 -11.43 -4.19 -12.75
N ASP A 4 -12.24 -3.96 -11.72
CA ASP A 4 -11.81 -3.99 -10.32
C ASP A 4 -11.41 -5.41 -9.88
N GLU A 5 -12.18 -6.43 -10.28
CA GLU A 5 -11.83 -7.84 -10.05
C GLU A 5 -10.52 -8.21 -10.75
N LEU A 6 -10.30 -7.73 -11.99
CA LEU A 6 -9.07 -8.00 -12.71
C LEU A 6 -7.86 -7.36 -12.00
N GLN A 7 -8.00 -6.13 -11.51
CA GLN A 7 -6.94 -5.46 -10.75
C GLN A 7 -6.63 -6.19 -9.44
N LEU A 8 -7.65 -6.66 -8.74
CA LEU A 8 -7.49 -7.45 -7.51
C LEU A 8 -6.77 -8.78 -7.80
N ASN A 9 -7.20 -9.54 -8.81
CA ASN A 9 -6.56 -10.81 -9.18
C ASN A 9 -5.08 -10.61 -9.55
N ILE A 10 -4.77 -9.57 -10.34
CA ILE A 10 -3.37 -9.22 -10.67
C ILE A 10 -2.60 -8.81 -9.40
N GLY A 11 -3.24 -8.07 -8.49
CA GLY A 11 -2.68 -7.68 -7.21
C GLY A 11 -2.29 -8.88 -6.36
N GLU A 12 -3.17 -9.88 -6.24
CA GLU A 12 -2.92 -11.13 -5.51
C GLU A 12 -1.79 -11.96 -6.11
N GLU A 13 -1.74 -12.09 -7.44
CA GLU A 13 -0.66 -12.78 -8.15
C GLU A 13 0.69 -12.10 -7.91
N LEU A 14 0.74 -10.77 -8.03
CA LEU A 14 1.94 -9.99 -7.76
C LEU A 14 2.37 -10.09 -6.29
N ALA A 15 1.42 -10.01 -5.36
CA ALA A 15 1.68 -10.14 -3.93
C ALA A 15 2.27 -11.51 -3.60
N THR A 16 1.73 -12.58 -4.19
CA THR A 16 2.22 -13.94 -4.03
C THR A 16 3.65 -14.07 -4.56
N ALA A 17 3.91 -13.53 -5.75
CA ALA A 17 5.25 -13.54 -6.34
C ALA A 17 6.26 -12.78 -5.47
N PHE A 18 5.92 -11.57 -5.04
CA PHE A 18 6.80 -10.75 -4.22
C PHE A 18 7.01 -11.31 -2.82
N LEU A 19 6.01 -11.96 -2.22
CA LEU A 19 6.16 -12.64 -0.94
C LEU A 19 7.15 -13.80 -1.06
N ASN A 20 7.02 -14.61 -2.10
CA ASN A 20 7.93 -15.73 -2.37
C ASN A 20 9.37 -15.27 -2.68
N GLU A 21 9.52 -14.11 -3.31
CA GLU A 21 10.82 -13.49 -3.53
C GLU A 21 11.39 -12.95 -2.22
N TYR A 22 10.59 -12.22 -1.45
CA TYR A 22 11.00 -11.57 -0.20
C TYR A 22 11.47 -12.59 0.83
N LYS A 23 10.78 -13.73 0.95
CA LYS A 23 11.17 -14.86 1.79
C LYS A 23 12.59 -15.40 1.54
N LYS A 24 13.17 -15.15 0.37
CA LYS A 24 14.52 -15.60 -0.02
C LYS A 24 15.58 -14.52 0.19
N MET A 25 15.19 -13.31 0.62
CA MET A 25 16.09 -12.19 0.82
C MET A 25 16.65 -12.18 2.24
N GLU A 26 17.91 -11.78 2.40
CA GLU A 26 18.54 -11.57 3.71
C GLU A 26 17.75 -10.59 4.59
N ASP A 27 17.09 -9.59 3.98
CA ASP A 27 16.28 -8.62 4.72
C ASP A 27 15.08 -9.26 5.41
N PHE A 28 14.52 -10.34 4.84
CA PHE A 28 13.46 -11.11 5.49
C PHE A 28 14.01 -11.91 6.66
N GLU A 29 15.16 -12.58 6.49
CA GLU A 29 15.84 -13.29 7.59
C GLU A 29 16.20 -12.34 8.75
N ARG A 30 16.69 -11.13 8.42
CA ARG A 30 16.97 -10.09 9.43
C ARG A 30 15.71 -9.59 10.12
N LEU A 31 14.58 -9.54 9.41
CA LEU A 31 13.30 -9.16 10.00
C LEU A 31 12.82 -10.24 11.00
N LEU A 32 12.96 -11.53 10.64
CA LEU A 32 12.65 -12.66 11.51
C LEU A 32 13.51 -12.70 12.78
N ALA A 33 14.78 -12.29 12.67
CA ALA A 33 15.71 -12.28 13.80
C ALA A 33 15.49 -11.11 14.79
N ARG A 34 14.57 -10.17 14.49
CA ARG A 34 14.22 -9.08 15.41
C ARG A 34 13.21 -9.55 16.44
N ASP A 35 13.32 -8.97 17.64
CA ASP A 35 12.33 -9.16 18.71
C ASP A 35 11.07 -8.33 18.40
N LEU A 36 10.25 -8.83 17.46
CA LEU A 36 8.99 -8.24 17.04
C LEU A 36 7.84 -9.17 17.42
N THR A 37 6.68 -8.59 17.73
CA THR A 37 5.47 -9.41 17.83
C THR A 37 5.10 -9.95 16.45
N PHE A 38 4.40 -11.08 16.39
CA PHE A 38 3.90 -11.63 15.13
C PHE A 38 3.03 -10.60 14.37
N HIS A 39 2.29 -9.76 15.10
CA HIS A 39 1.48 -8.69 14.52
C HIS A 39 2.33 -7.61 13.85
N ASP A 40 3.38 -7.12 14.52
CA ASP A 40 4.25 -6.07 13.97
C ASP A 40 5.03 -6.58 12.75
N LEU A 41 5.50 -7.83 12.83
CA LEU A 41 6.22 -8.46 11.75
C LEU A 41 5.30 -8.69 10.53
N LYS A 42 4.10 -9.26 10.72
CA LYS A 42 3.10 -9.42 9.67
C LYS A 42 2.78 -8.09 9.00
N THR A 43 2.52 -7.05 9.80
CA THR A 43 2.23 -5.70 9.31
C THR A 43 3.37 -5.16 8.45
N THR A 44 4.61 -5.34 8.90
CA THR A 44 5.81 -4.94 8.13
C THR A 44 5.89 -5.66 6.80
N VAL A 45 5.62 -6.97 6.77
CA VAL A 45 5.62 -7.74 5.51
C VAL A 45 4.50 -7.28 4.58
N VAL A 46 3.28 -7.12 5.08
CA VAL A 46 2.14 -6.63 4.29
C VAL A 46 2.45 -5.29 3.63
N LEU A 47 3.02 -4.34 4.38
CA LEU A 47 3.37 -3.02 3.86
C LEU A 47 4.48 -3.10 2.79
N ASN A 48 5.51 -3.92 3.02
CA ASN A 48 6.60 -4.11 2.04
C ASN A 48 6.08 -4.73 0.72
N ILE A 49 5.16 -5.69 0.80
CA ILE A 49 4.55 -6.30 -0.39
C ILE A 49 3.59 -5.32 -1.07
N TYR A 50 2.79 -4.58 -0.31
CA TYR A 50 1.90 -3.55 -0.84
C TYR A 50 2.66 -2.49 -1.62
N GLU A 51 3.77 -1.98 -1.07
CA GLU A 51 4.63 -1.01 -1.76
C GLU A 51 5.12 -1.54 -3.12
N LYS A 52 5.59 -2.81 -3.18
CA LYS A 52 6.04 -3.42 -4.43
C LYS A 52 4.92 -3.58 -5.47
N VAL A 53 3.74 -4.01 -5.04
CA VAL A 53 2.55 -4.15 -5.91
C VAL A 53 2.13 -2.80 -6.47
N GLU A 54 2.05 -1.78 -5.61
CA GLU A 54 1.74 -0.40 -6.00
C GLU A 54 2.76 0.16 -7.00
N ASN A 55 4.05 -0.05 -6.74
CA ASN A 55 5.12 0.36 -7.64
C ASN A 55 4.98 -0.29 -9.03
N MET A 56 4.55 -1.55 -9.12
CA MET A 56 4.26 -2.19 -10.41
C MET A 56 3.07 -1.57 -11.13
N PHE A 57 2.01 -1.20 -10.42
CA PHE A 57 0.88 -0.47 -11.01
C PHE A 57 1.30 0.94 -11.46
N LEU A 58 2.18 1.61 -10.71
CA LEU A 58 2.77 2.89 -11.09
C LEU A 58 3.63 2.77 -12.34
N ILE A 59 4.50 1.76 -12.46
CA ILE A 59 5.28 1.51 -13.69
C ILE A 59 4.35 1.34 -14.89
N LYS A 60 3.27 0.54 -14.76
CA LYS A 60 2.26 0.38 -15.82
C LYS A 60 1.57 1.70 -16.17
N LYS A 61 1.34 2.59 -15.19
CA LYS A 61 0.82 3.94 -15.44
C LYS A 61 1.87 4.79 -16.16
N ILE A 62 3.13 4.80 -15.71
CA ILE A 62 4.23 5.56 -16.34
C ILE A 62 4.41 5.15 -17.81
N THR A 63 4.40 3.86 -18.14
CA THR A 63 4.46 3.39 -19.54
C THR A 63 3.26 3.82 -20.38
N LYS A 64 2.10 4.10 -19.77
CA LYS A 64 0.96 4.74 -20.44
C LYS A 64 1.17 6.25 -20.58
N LEU A 65 1.75 6.90 -19.58
CA LEU A 65 2.08 8.34 -19.60
C LEU A 65 3.16 8.67 -20.65
N GLU A 66 4.12 7.77 -20.90
CA GLU A 66 5.13 7.91 -21.97
C GLU A 66 4.50 8.03 -23.37
N LYS A 67 3.26 7.56 -23.54
CA LYS A 67 2.52 7.63 -24.80
C LYS A 67 1.61 8.87 -24.89
N MET A 68 1.54 9.67 -23.82
CA MET A 68 0.77 10.91 -23.80
C MET A 68 1.57 12.05 -24.45
N ASP A 69 0.88 12.97 -25.12
CA ASP A 69 1.52 14.19 -25.55
C ASP A 69 1.87 15.10 -24.36
N LYS A 70 2.78 16.04 -24.59
CA LYS A 70 3.34 16.92 -23.54
C LYS A 70 2.26 17.71 -22.77
N SER A 71 1.16 18.09 -23.43
CA SER A 71 0.09 18.85 -22.77
C SER A 71 -0.70 17.99 -21.80
N MET A 72 -1.03 16.76 -22.20
CA MET A 72 -1.69 15.78 -21.33
C MET A 72 -0.82 15.40 -20.13
N LEU A 73 0.49 15.23 -20.35
CA LEU A 73 1.44 14.95 -19.27
C LEU A 73 1.46 16.09 -18.23
N ILE A 74 1.51 17.34 -18.68
CA ILE A 74 1.50 18.52 -17.79
C ILE A 74 0.19 18.58 -17.00
N SER A 75 -0.97 18.36 -17.64
CA SER A 75 -2.26 18.30 -16.95
C SER A 75 -2.30 17.18 -15.91
N HIS A 76 -1.74 16.01 -16.23
CA HIS A 76 -1.68 14.88 -15.31
C HIS A 76 -0.79 15.17 -14.09
N ILE A 77 0.39 15.78 -14.31
CA ILE A 77 1.28 16.21 -13.22
C ILE A 77 0.59 17.25 -12.35
N PHE A 78 -0.13 18.21 -12.95
CA PHE A 78 -0.86 19.23 -12.19
C PHE A 78 -1.96 18.62 -11.32
N GLN A 79 -2.71 17.64 -11.85
CA GLN A 79 -3.70 16.89 -11.07
C GLN A 79 -3.06 16.15 -9.89
N LEU A 80 -1.94 15.45 -10.11
CA LEU A 80 -1.21 14.77 -9.03
C LEU A 80 -0.74 15.74 -7.95
N LEU A 81 -0.22 16.91 -8.33
CA LEU A 81 0.17 17.96 -7.38
C LEU A 81 -1.02 18.51 -6.60
N GLN A 82 -2.18 18.65 -7.23
CA GLN A 82 -3.42 19.05 -6.55
C GLN A 82 -3.89 17.97 -5.56
N ASP A 83 -3.81 16.70 -5.94
CA ASP A 83 -4.19 15.58 -5.09
C ASP A 83 -3.26 15.49 -3.87
N ILE A 84 -1.94 15.65 -4.05
CA ILE A 84 -0.97 15.70 -2.94
C ILE A 84 -1.27 16.88 -2.02
N ASN A 85 -1.46 18.08 -2.56
CA ASN A 85 -1.75 19.27 -1.77
C ASN A 85 -3.09 19.14 -1.01
N SER A 86 -4.10 18.50 -1.61
CA SER A 86 -5.36 18.16 -0.95
C SER A 86 -5.15 17.20 0.22
N HIS A 87 -4.32 16.15 0.02
CA HIS A 87 -3.95 15.22 1.09
C HIS A 87 -3.20 15.93 2.22
N GLU A 88 -2.19 16.74 1.91
CA GLU A 88 -1.42 17.49 2.91
C GLU A 88 -2.29 18.44 3.72
N LYS A 89 -3.20 19.17 3.07
CA LYS A 89 -4.17 20.06 3.74
C LYS A 89 -5.12 19.30 4.65
N SER A 90 -5.62 18.16 4.18
CA SER A 90 -6.49 17.29 4.96
C SER A 90 -5.76 16.74 6.19
N TRP A 91 -4.55 16.24 5.99
CA TRP A 91 -3.69 15.73 7.05
C TRP A 91 -3.37 16.82 8.09
N TYR A 92 -3.05 18.04 7.64
CA TYR A 92 -2.79 19.18 8.52
C TYR A 92 -4.04 19.65 9.28
N SER A 93 -5.21 19.66 8.64
CA SER A 93 -6.48 19.99 9.28
C SER A 93 -6.79 19.00 10.39
N ASN A 94 -6.63 17.70 10.13
CA ASN A 94 -6.88 16.64 11.09
C ASN A 94 -5.85 16.67 12.23
N PHE A 95 -4.57 16.88 11.94
CA PHE A 95 -3.52 17.05 12.95
C PHE A 95 -3.81 18.23 13.91
N ARG A 96 -4.34 19.34 13.39
CA ARG A 96 -4.75 20.52 14.18
C ARG A 96 -5.98 20.28 15.05
N GLU A 97 -6.92 19.47 14.59
CA GLU A 97 -8.10 19.07 15.40
C GLU A 97 -7.69 18.13 16.55
N GLU A 98 -6.65 17.31 16.35
CA GLU A 98 -6.13 16.35 17.33
C GLU A 98 -5.19 16.91 18.40
N GLU A 99 -4.60 18.11 18.23
CA GLU A 99 -3.89 18.79 19.34
C GLU A 99 -4.82 19.09 20.54
N ASN A 100 -6.15 19.06 20.34
CA ASN A 100 -7.13 19.29 21.41
C ASN A 100 -7.67 18.01 22.07
N GLU A 101 -7.62 16.84 21.43
CA GLU A 101 -8.04 15.57 22.03
C GLU A 101 -7.20 14.39 21.50
N MET A 102 -6.40 13.82 22.38
CA MET A 102 -5.47 12.71 22.14
C MET A 102 -6.22 11.42 21.73
N LYS A 103 -6.53 11.25 20.44
CA LYS A 103 -7.08 9.99 19.86
C LYS A 103 -6.56 9.73 18.45
N LEU A 104 -5.37 9.14 18.38
CA LEU A 104 -4.71 8.66 17.16
C LEU A 104 -5.61 7.79 16.24
N ASP A 105 -6.63 7.15 16.83
CA ASP A 105 -7.61 6.31 16.13
C ASP A 105 -8.52 7.08 15.15
N LEU A 106 -8.73 8.39 15.34
CA LEU A 106 -9.60 9.22 14.50
C LEU A 106 -8.91 9.75 13.24
N ALA A 107 -7.67 10.21 13.31
CA ALA A 107 -6.85 10.50 12.13
C ALA A 107 -6.65 9.25 11.27
N THR A 108 -6.44 8.10 11.90
CA THR A 108 -6.29 6.83 11.20
C THR A 108 -7.58 6.42 10.49
N ASN A 109 -8.75 6.55 11.15
CA ASN A 109 -10.05 6.31 10.51
C ASN A 109 -10.39 7.32 9.41
N SER A 110 -10.00 8.58 9.57
CA SER A 110 -10.18 9.62 8.54
C SER A 110 -9.26 9.38 7.34
N TYR A 111 -8.05 8.91 7.59
CA TYR A 111 -7.12 8.45 6.57
C TYR A 111 -7.71 7.27 5.79
N TYR A 112 -8.24 6.25 6.47
CA TYR A 112 -8.98 5.16 5.82
C TYR A 112 -10.20 5.64 5.02
N GLY A 113 -10.89 6.69 5.47
CA GLY A 113 -12.01 7.30 4.74
C GLY A 113 -11.61 8.06 3.46
N MET A 114 -10.32 8.41 3.31
CA MET A 114 -9.76 9.12 2.14
C MET A 114 -9.01 8.20 1.19
N VAL A 115 -8.61 7.02 1.65
CA VAL A 115 -8.02 5.99 0.81
C VAL A 115 -9.11 5.44 -0.12
N PRO A 116 -8.93 5.50 -1.45
CA PRO A 116 -9.91 4.95 -2.39
C PRO A 116 -10.25 3.50 -2.03
N SER A 117 -11.52 3.11 -2.11
CA SER A 117 -11.97 1.76 -1.77
C SER A 117 -11.20 0.66 -2.52
N GLU A 118 -10.77 0.93 -3.75
CA GLU A 118 -9.89 0.07 -4.54
C GLU A 118 -8.56 -0.24 -3.85
N LYS A 119 -7.96 0.74 -3.16
CA LYS A 119 -6.69 0.59 -2.42
C LYS A 119 -6.89 -0.19 -1.13
N ILE A 120 -8.03 0.00 -0.45
CA ILE A 120 -8.40 -0.77 0.74
C ILE A 120 -8.58 -2.25 0.36
N ASN A 121 -9.34 -2.52 -0.71
CA ASN A 121 -9.57 -3.87 -1.20
C ASN A 121 -8.25 -4.56 -1.62
N LEU A 122 -7.34 -3.82 -2.25
CA LEU A 122 -6.01 -4.34 -2.59
C LEU A 122 -5.19 -4.67 -1.34
N LEU A 123 -5.19 -3.80 -0.34
CA LEU A 123 -4.51 -4.03 0.93
C LEU A 123 -5.04 -5.30 1.62
N GLU A 124 -6.36 -5.47 1.70
CA GLU A 124 -7.00 -6.67 2.27
C GLU A 124 -6.64 -7.95 1.50
N ALA A 125 -6.58 -7.88 0.17
CA ALA A 125 -6.18 -9.01 -0.66
C ALA A 125 -4.72 -9.40 -0.41
N ILE A 126 -3.82 -8.42 -0.29
CA ILE A 126 -2.41 -8.63 0.06
C ILE A 126 -2.27 -9.20 1.46
N GLU A 127 -3.02 -8.68 2.42
CA GLU A 127 -3.03 -9.19 3.79
C GLU A 127 -3.39 -10.67 3.83
N LYS A 128 -4.44 -11.11 3.10
CA LYS A 128 -4.80 -12.53 2.99
C LYS A 128 -3.70 -13.39 2.37
N VAL A 129 -3.03 -12.89 1.33
CA VAL A 129 -1.89 -13.60 0.71
C VAL A 129 -0.76 -13.77 1.71
N VAL A 130 -0.44 -12.73 2.47
CA VAL A 130 0.59 -12.78 3.51
C VAL A 130 0.20 -13.72 4.63
N GLU A 131 -1.03 -13.64 5.16
CA GLU A 131 -1.53 -14.56 6.20
C GLU A 131 -1.44 -16.03 5.78
N ASN A 132 -1.84 -16.35 4.55
CA ASN A 132 -1.80 -17.72 4.04
C ASN A 132 -0.37 -18.18 3.69
N GLY A 133 0.46 -17.23 3.28
CA GLY A 133 1.86 -17.48 2.94
C GLY A 133 2.75 -17.55 4.17
N ILE A 134 2.31 -17.07 5.33
CA ILE A 134 3.11 -16.93 6.53
C ILE A 134 2.45 -17.67 7.71
N SER A 135 2.98 -18.83 8.09
CA SER A 135 2.44 -19.62 9.19
C SER A 135 3.19 -19.36 10.49
N ASN A 136 2.54 -19.36 11.66
CA ASN A 136 3.21 -19.23 12.98
C ASN A 136 4.41 -20.19 13.19
N HIS A 137 4.49 -21.28 12.42
CA HIS A 137 5.58 -22.26 12.44
C HIS A 137 6.81 -21.86 11.61
N ASP A 138 6.69 -20.93 10.66
CA ASP A 138 7.85 -20.36 9.97
C ASP A 138 8.67 -19.41 10.88
N PHE A 139 8.29 -19.28 12.16
CA PHE A 139 8.78 -18.27 13.13
C PHE A 139 9.28 -18.84 14.47
N ILE A 140 9.29 -20.18 14.67
CA ILE A 140 9.86 -20.85 15.86
C ILE A 140 11.14 -21.60 15.48
#